data_AF-K0B698-F1
#
_entry.id   AF-K0B698-F1
#
_cell.length_a   1.000
_cell.length_b   1.000
_cell.length_c   1.000
_cell.angle_alpha   90.00
_cell.angle_beta   90.00
_cell.angle_gamma   90.00
#
_symmetry.space_group_name_H-M   'P 1'
#
loop_
_entity.id
_entity.type
_entity.pdbx_description
1 polymer ?
#
loop_
_entity_poly.entity_id
_entity_poly.type
_entity_poly.pdbx_seq_one_letter_code
_entity_poly.pdbx_strand_id
1 'polypeptide(L)'
;MNAWSKFWKWYEDKILGSIIIIAIIQFIQIPHMVWNADIMLEAGFVSRVHPVIDWFLYGVDLIEIISIVNVGMIMFSLIKKRQASKKRVELNQV
;
A
#
# COMPACT_ATOMS: atom_id res chain seq x y z
N MET A 1 12.41 22.92 -22.26
CA MET A 1 11.65 22.25 -21.17
C MET A 1 12.40 22.47 -19.87
N ASN A 2 11.79 23.16 -18.91
CA ASN A 2 12.46 23.55 -17.66
C ASN A 2 12.97 22.32 -16.90
N ALA A 3 14.20 22.38 -16.38
CA ALA A 3 14.79 21.29 -15.57
C ALA A 3 13.86 20.86 -14.42
N TRP A 4 13.09 21.80 -13.89
CA TRP A 4 12.05 21.60 -12.89
C TRP A 4 10.92 20.66 -13.33
N SER A 5 10.41 20.79 -14.56
CA SER A 5 9.35 19.90 -15.05
C SER A 5 9.89 18.49 -15.34
N LYS A 6 11.17 18.39 -15.71
CA LYS A 6 11.87 17.11 -15.89
C LYS A 6 12.08 16.39 -14.54
N PHE A 7 12.42 17.13 -13.49
CA PHE A 7 12.53 16.62 -12.12
C PHE A 7 11.20 16.09 -11.59
N TRP A 8 10.11 16.87 -11.73
CA TRP A 8 8.77 16.42 -11.30
C TRP A 8 8.29 15.17 -12.02
N LYS A 9 8.57 15.05 -13.33
CA LYS A 9 8.23 13.86 -14.11
C LYS A 9 9.04 12.64 -13.68
N TRP A 10 10.34 12.82 -13.43
CA TRP A 10 11.20 11.75 -12.90
C TRP A 10 10.77 11.31 -11.49
N TYR A 11 10.41 12.26 -10.63
CA TYR A 11 9.93 12.00 -9.28
C TYR A 11 8.60 11.23 -9.29
N GLU A 12 7.66 11.61 -10.15
CA GLU A 12 6.39 10.91 -10.33
C GLU A 12 6.58 9.48 -10.84
N ASP A 13 7.48 9.26 -11.80
CA ASP A 13 7.83 7.91 -12.30
C ASP A 13 8.55 7.06 -11.24
N LYS A 14 9.45 7.65 -10.44
CA LYS A 14 10.13 6.99 -9.31
C LYS A 14 9.19 6.62 -8.17
N ILE A 15 8.23 7.49 -7.84
CA ILE A 15 7.19 7.22 -6.85
C ILE A 15 6.29 6.10 -7.33
N LEU A 16 5.85 6.14 -8.59
CA LEU A 16 5.06 5.06 -9.18
C LEU A 16 5.80 3.72 -9.15
N GLY A 17 7.11 3.71 -9.45
CA GLY A 17 7.94 2.52 -9.31
C GLY A 17 8.06 2.02 -7.87
N SER A 18 8.19 2.91 -6.89
CA SER A 18 8.33 2.55 -5.47
C SER A 18 7.01 2.06 -4.86
N ILE A 19 5.87 2.62 -5.29
CA ILE A 19 4.54 2.18 -4.86
C ILE A 19 4.23 0.76 -5.34
N ILE A 20 4.70 0.37 -6.52
CA ILE A 20 4.54 -1.02 -7.01
C ILE A 20 5.24 -2.00 -6.07
N ILE A 21 6.45 -1.68 -5.62
CA ILE A 21 7.20 -2.51 -4.66
C ILE A 21 6.44 -2.60 -3.34
N ILE A 22 5.94 -1.48 -2.83
CA ILE A 22 5.15 -1.46 -1.59
C ILE A 22 3.86 -2.26 -1.75
N ALA A 23 3.18 -2.18 -2.91
CA ALA A 23 1.98 -2.96 -3.19
C ALA A 23 2.27 -4.46 -3.24
N ILE A 24 3.42 -4.89 -3.76
CA ILE A 24 3.85 -6.30 -3.73
C ILE A 24 4.10 -6.76 -2.29
N ILE A 25 4.76 -5.94 -1.48
CA ILE A 25 5.00 -6.25 -0.06
C ILE A 25 3.65 -6.40 0.67
N GLN A 26 2.71 -5.47 0.46
CA GLN A 26 1.37 -5.56 1.04
C GLN A 26 0.58 -6.77 0.55
N PHE A 27 0.79 -7.22 -0.70
CA PHE A 27 0.12 -8.40 -1.23
C PHE A 27 0.55 -9.68 -0.50
N ILE A 28 1.84 -9.80 -0.16
CA ILE A 28 2.37 -10.93 0.63
C ILE A 28 1.84 -10.89 2.08
N GLN A 29 1.44 -9.72 2.58
CA GLN A 29 0.87 -9.57 3.92
C GLN A 29 -0.56 -10.13 4.03
N ILE A 30 -1.38 -10.05 2.98
CA ILE A 30 -2.78 -10.56 3.02
C ILE A 30 -2.85 -12.06 3.38
N PRO A 31 -2.08 -12.98 2.75
CA PRO A 31 -2.01 -14.38 3.16
C PRO A 31 -1.55 -14.57 4.60
N HIS A 32 -0.62 -13.75 5.08
CA HIS A 32 -0.13 -13.82 6.46
C HIS A 32 -1.25 -13.51 7.47
N MET A 33 -2.06 -12.47 7.20
CA MET A 33 -3.24 -12.14 8.03
C MET A 33 -4.23 -13.31 8.10
N VAL A 34 -4.53 -13.91 6.95
CA VAL A 34 -5.52 -15.00 6.84
C VAL A 34 -5.02 -16.26 7.53
N TRP A 35 -3.75 -16.63 7.30
CA TRP A 35 -3.13 -17.79 7.94
C TRP A 35 -3.02 -17.63 9.45
N ASN A 36 -2.69 -16.42 9.93
CA ASN A 36 -2.64 -16.13 11.36
C ASN A 36 -4.03 -16.18 12.02
N ALA A 37 -5.06 -15.67 11.35
CA ALA A 37 -6.44 -15.76 11.81
C ALA A 37 -6.97 -17.20 11.84
N ASP A 38 -6.58 -18.02 10.86
CA ASP A 38 -6.94 -19.45 10.79
C ASP A 38 -6.30 -20.24 11.95
N ILE A 39 -5.00 -20.01 12.20
CA ILE A 39 -4.31 -20.58 13.37
C ILE A 39 -4.92 -20.08 14.68
N MET A 40 -5.32 -18.82 14.78
CA MET A 40 -5.99 -18.28 15.97
C MET A 40 -7.32 -18.99 16.25
N LEU A 41 -8.08 -19.33 15.20
CA LEU A 41 -9.34 -20.06 15.32
C LEU A 41 -9.15 -21.53 15.69
N GLU A 42 -8.10 -22.17 15.15
CA GLU A 42 -7.82 -23.59 15.39
C GLU A 42 -7.13 -23.84 16.76
N ALA A 43 -6.26 -22.94 17.20
CA ALA A 43 -5.48 -23.10 18.43
C ALA A 43 -6.23 -22.71 19.72
N GLY A 44 -7.34 -21.96 19.66
CA GLY A 44 -8.23 -21.69 20.80
C GLY A 44 -7.63 -20.95 22.01
N PHE A 45 -6.34 -20.62 22.01
CA PHE A 45 -5.63 -19.94 23.10
C PHE A 45 -5.22 -18.53 22.66
N VAL A 46 -5.83 -17.53 23.30
CA VAL A 46 -5.75 -16.13 22.86
C VAL A 46 -4.56 -15.37 23.45
N SER A 47 -3.97 -15.77 24.57
CA SER A 47 -3.02 -14.86 25.23
C SER A 47 -2.23 -15.50 26.35
N ARG A 48 -0.95 -15.09 26.47
CA ARG A 48 -0.11 -15.02 27.70
C ARG A 48 1.10 -15.94 27.81
N VAL A 49 1.45 -16.74 26.80
CA VAL A 49 2.68 -17.57 26.90
C VAL A 49 3.91 -16.80 26.42
N HIS A 50 3.82 -16.06 25.31
CA HIS A 50 4.93 -15.28 24.77
C HIS A 50 4.48 -13.95 24.15
N PRO A 51 4.52 -12.82 24.89
CA PRO A 51 4.10 -11.51 24.39
C PRO A 51 4.87 -11.02 23.15
N VAL A 52 6.09 -11.53 22.92
CA VAL A 52 6.88 -11.26 21.71
C VAL A 52 6.27 -11.94 20.49
N ILE A 53 5.84 -13.21 20.64
CA ILE A 53 5.23 -13.99 19.55
C ILE A 53 3.84 -13.43 19.24
N ASP A 54 3.06 -13.08 20.26
CA ASP A 54 1.76 -12.43 20.08
C ASP A 54 1.92 -11.06 19.37
N TRP A 55 2.97 -10.30 19.67
CA TRP A 55 3.28 -9.05 18.96
C TRP A 55 3.72 -9.26 17.50
N PHE A 56 4.56 -10.26 17.22
CA PHE A 56 4.96 -10.56 15.84
C PHE A 56 3.81 -11.11 15.00
N LEU A 57 2.96 -11.95 15.59
CA LEU A 57 1.82 -12.56 14.91
C LEU A 57 0.68 -11.58 14.69
N TYR A 58 0.29 -10.83 15.72
CA TYR A 58 -0.90 -9.95 15.66
C TYR A 58 -0.57 -8.45 15.64
N GLY A 59 0.51 -8.03 16.30
CA GLY A 59 0.89 -6.61 16.41
C GLY A 59 1.46 -6.04 15.11
N VAL A 60 2.27 -6.82 14.38
CA VAL A 60 2.80 -6.43 13.05
C VAL A 60 1.65 -6.24 12.05
N ASP A 61 0.67 -7.16 12.07
CA ASP A 61 -0.51 -7.10 11.20
C ASP A 61 -1.33 -5.81 11.38
N LEU A 62 -1.52 -5.36 12.64
CA LEU A 62 -2.21 -4.10 12.92
C LEU A 62 -1.56 -2.87 12.25
N ILE A 63 -0.23 -2.85 12.16
CA ILE A 63 0.52 -1.78 11.49
C ILE A 63 0.45 -1.94 9.96
N GLU A 64 0.44 -3.18 9.48
CA GLU A 64 0.32 -3.52 8.07
C GLU A 64 -1.00 -3.07 7.46
N ILE A 65 -2.13 -3.20 8.18
CA ILE A 65 -3.45 -2.69 7.72
C ILE A 65 -3.40 -1.18 7.47
N ILE A 66 -2.82 -0.41 8.40
CA ILE A 66 -2.69 1.06 8.26
C ILE A 66 -1.83 1.40 7.03
N SER A 67 -0.75 0.64 6.82
CA SER A 67 0.12 0.78 5.64
C SER A 67 -0.61 0.44 4.33
N ILE A 68 -1.38 -0.65 4.27
CA ILE A 68 -2.20 -1.03 3.11
C ILE A 68 -3.15 0.10 2.72
N VAL A 69 -3.88 0.66 3.70
CA VAL A 69 -4.84 1.75 3.46
C VAL A 69 -4.12 3.00 2.94
N ASN A 70 -3.00 3.38 3.55
CA ASN A 70 -2.24 4.56 3.13
C ASN A 70 -1.70 4.42 1.70
N VAL A 71 -1.11 3.27 1.37
CA VAL A 71 -0.58 2.98 0.04
C VAL A 71 -1.71 2.93 -0.99
N GLY A 72 -2.85 2.34 -0.64
CA GLY A 72 -4.05 2.32 -1.47
C GLY A 72 -4.56 3.73 -1.78
N MET A 73 -4.62 4.62 -0.77
CA MET A 73 -5.01 6.01 -0.96
C MET A 73 -4.03 6.78 -1.85
N ILE A 74 -2.72 6.57 -1.69
CA ILE A 74 -1.70 7.20 -2.53
C ILE A 74 -1.83 6.71 -3.98
N MET A 75 -1.98 5.40 -4.19
CA MET A 75 -2.17 4.82 -5.51
C MET A 75 -3.45 5.35 -6.17
N PHE A 76 -4.56 5.41 -5.43
CA PHE A 76 -5.83 5.97 -5.91
C PHE A 76 -5.69 7.45 -6.29
N SER A 77 -5.01 8.25 -5.45
CA SER A 77 -4.75 9.67 -5.72
C SER A 77 -3.93 9.87 -7.01
N LEU A 78 -2.90 9.04 -7.23
CA LEU A 78 -2.08 9.09 -8.44
C LEU A 78 -2.87 8.70 -9.70
N ILE A 79 -3.70 7.66 -9.62
CA ILE A 79 -4.57 7.22 -10.73
C ILE A 79 -5.58 8.34 -11.05
N LYS A 80 -6.23 8.90 -10.02
CA LYS A 80 -7.20 10.00 -10.17
C LYS A 80 -6.55 11.24 -10.79
N LYS A 81 -5.32 11.60 -10.36
CA LYS A 81 -4.58 12.74 -10.91
C LYS A 81 -4.21 12.52 -12.38
N ARG A 82 -3.77 11.31 -12.75
CA ARG A 82 -3.52 10.94 -14.16
C ARG A 82 -4.78 11.01 -15.02
N GLN A 83 -5.92 10.56 -14.52
CA GLN A 83 -7.20 10.65 -15.23
C GLN A 83 -7.67 12.09 -15.41
N ALA A 84 -7.55 12.93 -14.39
CA ALA A 84 -7.88 14.35 -14.48
C ALA A 84 -6.99 15.11 -15.48
N SER A 85 -5.68 14.78 -15.53
CA SER A 85 -4.77 15.33 -16.53
C SER A 85 -5.11 14.88 -17.95
N LYS A 86 -5.53 13.63 -18.16
CA LYS A 86 -5.98 13.14 -19.48
C LYS A 86 -7.24 13.85 -19.97
N LYS A 87 -8.24 13.99 -19.08
CA LYS A 87 -9.52 14.65 -19.40
C LYS A 87 -9.37 16.13 -19.74
N ARG A 88 -8.38 16.82 -19.16
CA ARG A 88 -8.07 18.22 -19.44
C ARG A 88 -7.34 18.44 -20.78
N VAL A 89 -6.63 17.42 -21.27
CA VAL A 89 -6.01 17.45 -22.61
C VAL A 89 -7.08 17.28 -23.69
N GLU A 90 -8.05 16.39 -23.49
CA GLU A 90 -9.18 16.20 -24.42
C GLU A 90 -10.09 17.44 -24.52
N LEU A 91 -10.37 18.13 -23.41
CA LEU A 91 -11.19 19.35 -23.40
C LEU A 91 -10.52 20.58 -24.04
N ASN A 92 -9.19 20.60 -24.18
CA ASN A 92 -8.46 21.69 -24.84
C ASN A 92 -8.26 21.44 -26.35
N GLN A 93 -8.75 20.30 -26.87
CA GLN A 93 -8.71 19.96 -28.30
C GLN A 93 -10.08 20.08 -28.99
N VAL A 94 -11.12 20.50 -28.26
CA VAL A 94 -12.46 20.85 -28.77
C VAL A 94 -12.62 22.37 -28.66
#